data_AF-A0A0B0D7L9-F1
#
_entry.id   AF-A0A0B0D7L9-F1
#
_cell.length_a   1.000
_cell.length_b   1.000
_cell.length_c   1.000
_cell.angle_alpha   90.00
_cell.angle_beta   90.00
_cell.angle_gamma   90.00
#
_symmetry.space_group_name_H-M   'P 1'
#
loop_
_entity.id
_entity.type
_entity.pdbx_description
1 polymer ?
#
loop_
_entity_poly.entity_id
_entity_poly.type
_entity_poly.pdbx_seq_one_letter_code
_entity_poly.pdbx_strand_id
1 'polypeptide(L)'
;MVADGTELPVDERDAELYYRPTTRPGSRLPHAWLGLADPREPSVSTHDICGHGRFTVLTGINGAKWANAVERVAEELGIPLTAHVIGPEQEYEDLYGDWAGLREVADDGMVLVRPHNHVAYRSHGMAEDPAATLTETLRAVLGSGEGALQGGRSSVSARDASEQDSGGASEQGTRDASQQGARA
;
A
#
# COMPACT_ATOMS: atom_id res chain seq x y z
N MET A 1 8.63 3.30 5.41
CA MET A 1 7.61 2.88 4.42
C MET A 1 6.62 4.00 4.32
N VAL A 2 6.01 4.18 3.16
CA VAL A 2 5.03 5.23 2.93
C VAL A 2 3.66 4.58 2.76
N ALA A 3 2.67 5.07 3.50
CA ALA A 3 1.31 4.57 3.38
C ALA A 3 0.73 4.96 2.01
N ASP A 4 -0.01 4.04 1.39
CA ASP A 4 -0.66 4.22 0.09
C ASP A 4 -2.10 4.73 0.21
N GLY A 5 -2.55 5.07 1.43
CA GLY A 5 -3.91 5.54 1.70
C GLY A 5 -4.99 4.46 1.71
N THR A 6 -4.63 3.18 1.50
CA THR A 6 -5.61 2.09 1.51
C THR A 6 -5.97 1.63 2.92
N GLU A 7 -7.22 1.23 3.15
CA GLU A 7 -7.65 0.61 4.43
C GLU A 7 -7.03 -0.77 4.59
N LEU A 8 -6.73 -1.15 5.85
CA LEU A 8 -6.20 -2.49 6.13
C LEU A 8 -7.21 -3.54 5.64
N PRO A 9 -6.79 -4.49 4.79
CA PRO A 9 -7.70 -5.50 4.29
C PRO A 9 -8.22 -6.32 5.47
N VAL A 10 -9.53 -6.52 5.53
CA VAL A 10 -10.14 -7.43 6.50
C VAL A 10 -9.84 -8.86 6.04
N ASP A 11 -9.28 -9.66 6.92
CA ASP A 11 -9.01 -11.07 6.62
C ASP A 11 -10.31 -11.87 6.63
N GLU A 12 -10.61 -12.52 5.53
CA GLU A 12 -11.79 -13.39 5.37
C GLU A 12 -11.64 -14.71 6.13
N ARG A 13 -10.40 -15.03 6.54
CA ARG A 13 -10.01 -16.23 7.26
C ARG A 13 -9.23 -15.83 8.51
N ASP A 14 -9.05 -16.78 9.40
CA ASP A 14 -8.21 -16.58 10.59
C ASP A 14 -6.77 -16.19 10.17
N ALA A 15 -6.37 -14.97 10.55
CA ALA A 15 -5.09 -14.37 10.18
C ALA A 15 -3.89 -15.07 10.82
N GLU A 16 -4.07 -15.78 11.93
CA GLU A 16 -3.00 -16.56 12.57
C GLU A 16 -2.76 -17.89 11.85
N LEU A 17 -3.80 -18.44 11.20
CA LEU A 17 -3.74 -19.74 10.53
C LEU A 17 -3.50 -19.64 9.02
N TYR A 18 -3.87 -18.53 8.39
CA TYR A 18 -3.88 -18.40 6.94
C TYR A 18 -3.13 -17.15 6.47
N TYR A 19 -2.07 -17.39 5.71
CA TYR A 19 -1.34 -16.33 5.04
C TYR A 19 -2.15 -15.78 3.85
N ARG A 20 -2.29 -14.45 3.81
CA ARG A 20 -2.82 -13.70 2.67
C ARG A 20 -1.70 -12.90 2.01
N PRO A 21 -1.30 -13.23 0.77
CA PRO A 21 -0.32 -12.41 0.05
C PRO A 21 -0.94 -11.04 -0.27
N THR A 22 -0.16 -9.97 -0.05
CA THR A 22 -0.55 -8.62 -0.46
C THR A 22 0.66 -7.75 -0.76
N THR A 23 0.50 -6.76 -1.65
CA THR A 23 1.51 -5.72 -1.91
C THR A 23 1.31 -4.44 -1.10
N ARG A 24 0.44 -4.44 -0.08
CA ARG A 24 0.30 -3.29 0.83
C ARG A 24 1.67 -2.91 1.43
N PRO A 25 2.03 -1.61 1.51
CA PRO A 25 3.25 -1.18 2.18
C PRO A 25 3.37 -1.76 3.59
N GLY A 26 4.48 -2.46 3.87
CA GLY A 26 4.67 -3.22 5.11
C GLY A 26 4.63 -4.72 4.96
N SER A 27 3.96 -5.23 3.94
CA SER A 27 3.88 -6.66 3.71
C SER A 27 5.13 -7.19 3.03
N ARG A 28 5.40 -8.49 3.23
CA ARG A 28 6.39 -9.21 2.43
C ARG A 28 5.88 -9.29 0.98
N LEU A 29 6.78 -9.09 0.02
CA LEU A 29 6.47 -9.20 -1.40
C LEU A 29 5.80 -10.56 -1.67
N PRO A 30 4.66 -10.63 -2.37
CA PRO A 30 4.08 -11.90 -2.80
C PRO A 30 5.02 -12.68 -3.70
N HIS A 31 5.09 -13.99 -3.50
CA HIS A 31 5.80 -14.89 -4.41
C HIS A 31 4.97 -15.09 -5.68
N ALA A 32 5.58 -14.87 -6.84
CA ALA A 32 5.05 -15.27 -8.13
C ALA A 32 6.19 -15.84 -8.99
N TRP A 33 5.86 -16.76 -9.88
CA TRP A 33 6.80 -17.31 -10.85
C TRP A 33 6.83 -16.45 -12.11
N LEU A 34 8.02 -16.09 -12.54
CA LEU A 34 8.27 -15.31 -13.75
C LEU A 34 9.09 -16.14 -14.73
N GLY A 35 8.69 -16.13 -15.99
CA GLY A 35 9.50 -16.62 -17.10
C GLY A 35 10.64 -15.66 -17.40
N LEU A 36 11.69 -16.18 -18.03
CA LEU A 36 12.79 -15.39 -18.59
C LEU A 36 12.67 -15.32 -20.11
N ALA A 37 13.35 -14.34 -20.71
CA ALA A 37 13.35 -14.15 -22.16
C ALA A 37 13.82 -15.39 -22.96
N ASP A 38 14.75 -16.19 -22.42
CA ASP A 38 15.02 -17.54 -22.97
C ASP A 38 14.13 -18.58 -22.27
N PRO A 39 13.17 -19.19 -22.99
CA PRO A 39 12.26 -20.18 -22.41
C PRO A 39 12.96 -21.50 -22.00
N ARG A 40 14.26 -21.67 -22.30
CA ARG A 40 15.06 -22.79 -21.81
C ARG A 40 15.58 -22.56 -20.39
N GLU A 41 15.65 -21.31 -19.95
CA GLU A 41 16.07 -20.99 -18.59
C GLU A 41 14.95 -21.27 -17.59
N PRO A 42 15.29 -21.70 -16.37
CA PRO A 42 14.29 -21.95 -15.34
C PRO A 42 13.60 -20.65 -14.94
N SER A 43 12.30 -20.73 -14.64
CA SER A 43 11.53 -19.63 -14.08
C SER A 43 12.15 -19.13 -12.78
N VAL A 44 12.04 -17.82 -12.52
CA VAL A 44 12.56 -17.16 -11.32
C VAL A 44 11.43 -16.64 -10.44
N SER A 45 11.67 -16.53 -9.13
CA SER A 45 10.70 -15.91 -8.22
C SER A 45 10.79 -14.39 -8.26
N THR A 46 9.67 -13.71 -7.99
CA THR A 46 9.67 -12.28 -7.61
C THR A 46 10.65 -11.96 -6.47
N HIS A 47 10.93 -12.91 -5.58
CA HIS A 47 11.91 -12.76 -4.49
C HIS A 47 13.36 -12.83 -4.97
N ASP A 48 13.63 -13.48 -6.10
CA ASP A 48 14.98 -13.68 -6.64
C ASP A 48 15.44 -12.44 -7.43
N ILE A 49 14.50 -11.76 -8.10
CA ILE A 49 14.78 -10.53 -8.85
C ILE A 49 14.85 -9.29 -7.95
N CYS A 50 14.21 -9.35 -6.78
CA CYS A 50 14.26 -8.31 -5.75
C CYS A 50 15.34 -8.60 -4.70
N GLY A 51 15.70 -7.58 -3.92
CA GLY A 51 16.59 -7.74 -2.77
C GLY A 51 18.06 -7.54 -3.11
N HIS A 52 18.95 -8.42 -2.63
CA HIS A 52 20.41 -8.36 -2.85
C HIS A 52 21.06 -7.01 -2.46
N GLY A 53 20.59 -6.39 -1.38
CA GLY A 53 21.16 -5.12 -0.89
C GLY A 53 20.74 -3.88 -1.68
N ARG A 54 19.82 -3.99 -2.66
CA ARG A 54 19.32 -2.86 -3.45
C ARG A 54 17.81 -2.68 -3.33
N PHE A 55 17.33 -1.48 -3.63
CA PHE A 55 15.91 -1.23 -3.84
C PHE A 55 15.52 -1.68 -5.25
N THR A 56 14.30 -2.20 -5.38
CA THR A 56 13.78 -2.68 -6.65
C THR A 56 12.39 -2.11 -6.90
N VAL A 57 12.14 -1.59 -8.08
CA VAL A 57 10.82 -1.21 -8.58
C VAL A 57 10.31 -2.29 -9.52
N LEU A 58 9.14 -2.84 -9.22
CA LEU A 58 8.41 -3.74 -10.12
C LEU A 58 7.27 -2.97 -10.77
N THR A 59 7.17 -3.02 -12.10
CA THR A 59 6.11 -2.32 -12.86
C THR A 59 5.59 -3.22 -13.99
N GLY A 60 4.40 -2.94 -14.50
CA GLY A 60 3.87 -3.62 -15.69
C GLY A 60 4.37 -3.04 -17.01
N ILE A 61 3.92 -3.61 -18.13
CA ILE A 61 4.34 -3.25 -19.50
C ILE A 61 4.10 -1.77 -19.85
N ASN A 62 3.09 -1.13 -19.25
CA ASN A 62 2.79 0.29 -19.46
C ASN A 62 3.57 1.22 -18.51
N GLY A 63 4.52 0.67 -17.76
CA GLY A 63 5.29 1.32 -16.72
C GLY A 63 6.62 1.95 -17.15
N ALA A 64 6.89 2.09 -18.44
CA ALA A 64 8.19 2.56 -18.94
C ALA A 64 8.65 3.89 -18.31
N LYS A 65 7.73 4.79 -17.98
CA LYS A 65 8.05 6.06 -17.29
C LYS A 65 8.60 5.84 -15.87
N TRP A 66 8.14 4.80 -15.15
CA TRP A 66 8.71 4.42 -13.86
C TRP A 66 10.13 3.88 -14.01
N ALA A 67 10.39 3.04 -15.01
CA ALA A 67 11.72 2.52 -15.28
C ALA A 67 12.72 3.65 -15.60
N ASN A 68 12.33 4.60 -16.46
CA ASN A 68 13.16 5.77 -16.76
C ASN A 68 13.38 6.68 -15.54
N ALA A 69 12.36 6.82 -14.69
CA ALA A 69 12.47 7.59 -13.45
C ALA A 69 13.46 6.95 -12.46
N VAL A 70 13.51 5.62 -12.39
CA VAL A 70 14.43 4.90 -11.51
C VAL A 70 15.89 5.24 -11.81
N GLU A 71 16.30 5.25 -13.07
CA GLU A 71 17.69 5.60 -13.44
C GLU A 71 18.08 6.98 -12.92
N ARG A 72 17.23 7.98 -13.20
CA ARG A 72 17.45 9.36 -12.74
C ARG A 72 17.50 9.49 -11.22
N VAL A 73 16.59 8.82 -10.51
CA VAL A 73 16.49 8.91 -9.05
C VAL A 73 17.64 8.16 -8.37
N ALA A 74 18.09 7.04 -8.94
CA ALA A 74 19.26 6.31 -8.47
C ALA A 74 20.51 7.19 -8.50
N GLU A 75 20.72 7.92 -9.59
CA GLU A 75 21.82 8.88 -9.74
C GLU A 75 21.70 10.06 -8.78
N GLU A 76 20.51 10.66 -8.65
CA GLU A 76 20.27 11.82 -7.77
C GLU A 76 20.52 11.48 -6.30
N LEU A 77 20.06 10.33 -5.84
CA LEU A 77 20.16 9.91 -4.43
C LEU A 77 21.44 9.13 -4.12
N GLY A 78 22.18 8.69 -5.14
CA GLY A 78 23.41 7.90 -4.97
C GLY A 78 23.17 6.54 -4.31
N ILE A 79 22.02 5.91 -4.58
CA ILE A 79 21.63 4.61 -3.98
C ILE A 79 21.49 3.52 -5.06
N PRO A 80 21.72 2.25 -4.71
CA PRO A 80 21.43 1.15 -5.62
C PRO A 80 19.90 0.95 -5.74
N LEU A 81 19.38 1.28 -6.92
CA LEU A 81 17.97 1.20 -7.27
C LEU A 81 17.85 0.62 -8.69
N THR A 82 17.02 -0.40 -8.87
CA THR A 82 16.77 -1.04 -10.17
C THR A 82 15.28 -1.08 -10.48
N ALA A 83 14.93 -1.16 -11.77
CA ALA A 83 13.57 -1.34 -12.23
C ALA A 83 13.45 -2.64 -13.04
N HIS A 84 12.37 -3.37 -12.82
CA HIS A 84 11.98 -4.51 -13.64
C HIS A 84 10.58 -4.28 -14.21
N VAL A 85 10.51 -4.23 -15.54
CA VAL A 85 9.25 -4.20 -16.28
C VAL A 85 8.84 -5.64 -16.51
N ILE A 86 7.72 -6.06 -15.93
CA ILE A 86 7.20 -7.42 -16.04
C ILE A 86 6.07 -7.42 -17.07
N GLY A 87 6.23 -8.20 -18.13
CA GLY A 87 5.25 -8.29 -19.21
C GLY A 87 5.79 -9.04 -20.43
N PRO A 88 4.98 -9.21 -21.48
CA PRO A 88 5.41 -9.89 -22.71
C PRO A 88 6.63 -9.22 -23.34
N GLU A 89 7.56 -10.02 -23.87
CA GLU A 89 8.76 -9.55 -24.57
C GLU A 89 9.70 -8.70 -23.70
N GLN A 90 9.62 -8.87 -22.37
CA GLN A 90 10.54 -8.27 -21.41
C GLN A 90 11.51 -9.33 -20.86
N GLU A 91 12.52 -8.90 -20.11
CA GLU A 91 13.45 -9.81 -19.42
C GLU A 91 12.70 -10.79 -18.50
N TYR A 92 11.64 -10.30 -17.84
CA TYR A 92 10.77 -11.07 -16.97
C TYR A 92 9.35 -11.09 -17.49
N GLU A 93 8.82 -12.27 -17.73
CA GLU A 93 7.47 -12.47 -18.27
C GLU A 93 6.55 -13.11 -17.23
N ASP A 94 5.33 -12.58 -17.09
CA ASP A 94 4.28 -13.19 -16.26
C ASP A 94 3.46 -14.19 -17.10
N LEU A 95 4.04 -15.36 -17.36
CA LEU A 95 3.49 -16.37 -18.28
C LEU A 95 2.09 -16.87 -17.87
N TYR A 96 1.80 -16.88 -16.57
CA TYR A 96 0.54 -17.42 -16.02
C TYR A 96 -0.40 -16.33 -15.48
N GLY A 97 0.02 -15.07 -15.45
CA GLY A 97 -0.76 -13.99 -14.86
C GLY A 97 -0.77 -13.98 -13.33
N ASP A 98 0.10 -14.77 -12.70
CA ASP A 98 0.18 -14.89 -11.24
C ASP A 98 0.60 -13.55 -10.63
N TRP A 99 1.58 -12.89 -11.22
CA TRP A 99 2.02 -11.57 -10.74
C TRP A 99 0.95 -10.50 -10.96
N ALA A 100 0.29 -10.49 -12.12
CA ALA A 100 -0.81 -9.58 -12.41
C ALA A 100 -1.95 -9.71 -11.40
N GLY A 101 -2.27 -10.93 -10.96
CA GLY A 101 -3.27 -11.20 -9.93
C GLY A 101 -2.85 -10.79 -8.50
N LEU A 102 -1.53 -10.78 -8.22
CA LEU A 102 -0.99 -10.52 -6.87
C LEU A 102 -0.52 -9.07 -6.64
N ARG A 103 -0.18 -8.33 -7.70
CA ARG A 103 0.50 -7.03 -7.57
C ARG A 103 -0.37 -5.90 -7.02
N GLU A 104 -1.70 -6.04 -7.08
CA GLU A 104 -2.72 -5.07 -6.62
C GLU A 104 -2.53 -3.63 -7.17
N VAL A 105 -1.86 -3.51 -8.31
CA VAL A 105 -1.64 -2.26 -9.06
C VAL A 105 -1.95 -2.50 -10.54
N ALA A 106 -2.28 -1.44 -11.27
CA ALA A 106 -2.50 -1.51 -12.72
C ALA A 106 -1.18 -1.74 -13.49
N ASP A 107 -1.27 -1.96 -14.80
CA ASP A 107 -0.09 -2.21 -15.67
C ASP A 107 0.86 -1.01 -15.76
N ASP A 108 0.37 0.19 -15.47
CA ASP A 108 1.13 1.44 -15.41
C ASP A 108 1.46 1.87 -13.97
N GLY A 109 1.03 1.08 -12.98
CA GLY A 109 1.38 1.23 -11.57
C GLY A 109 2.73 0.61 -11.23
N MET A 110 3.17 0.79 -9.99
CA MET A 110 4.50 0.32 -9.55
C MET A 110 4.47 -0.18 -8.10
N VAL A 111 5.37 -1.10 -7.78
CA VAL A 111 5.63 -1.59 -6.41
C VAL A 111 7.11 -1.37 -6.09
N LEU A 112 7.39 -0.57 -5.06
CA LEU A 112 8.74 -0.36 -4.55
C LEU A 112 9.05 -1.38 -3.46
N VAL A 113 10.11 -2.15 -3.65
CA VAL A 113 10.55 -3.24 -2.79
C VAL A 113 11.89 -2.89 -2.14
N ARG A 114 11.99 -3.16 -0.84
CA ARG A 114 13.21 -2.99 -0.04
C ARG A 114 14.24 -4.10 -0.31
N PRO A 115 15.51 -3.90 0.06
CA PRO A 115 16.55 -4.93 0.01
C PRO A 115 16.23 -6.26 0.72
N HIS A 116 15.21 -6.28 1.59
CA HIS A 116 14.76 -7.45 2.35
C HIS A 116 13.39 -8.00 1.88
N ASN A 117 13.00 -7.76 0.63
CA ASN A 117 11.76 -8.26 0.02
C ASN A 117 10.47 -7.86 0.76
N HIS A 118 10.45 -6.65 1.32
CA HIS A 118 9.24 -6.02 1.88
C HIS A 118 8.84 -4.84 1.02
N VAL A 119 7.54 -4.63 0.87
CA VAL A 119 7.02 -3.50 0.10
C VAL A 119 7.20 -2.22 0.90
N ALA A 120 7.91 -1.25 0.31
CA ALA A 120 8.11 0.08 0.89
C ALA A 120 6.99 1.05 0.54
N TYR A 121 6.43 0.92 -0.67
CA TYR A 121 5.41 1.78 -1.27
C TYR A 121 4.84 1.09 -2.51
N ARG A 122 3.65 1.50 -2.94
CA ARG A 122 3.09 1.17 -4.26
C ARG A 122 2.31 2.35 -4.82
N SER A 123 2.31 2.50 -6.14
CA SER A 123 1.41 3.38 -6.87
C SER A 123 0.42 2.53 -7.65
N HIS A 124 -0.89 2.77 -7.48
CA HIS A 124 -1.92 2.00 -8.17
C HIS A 124 -1.93 2.20 -9.69
N GLY A 125 -1.42 3.33 -10.17
CA GLY A 125 -1.26 3.65 -11.60
C GLY A 125 -0.10 4.60 -11.84
N MET A 126 -0.03 5.17 -13.04
CA MET A 126 0.99 6.15 -13.41
C MET A 126 0.80 7.47 -12.64
N ALA A 127 1.86 7.95 -11.98
CA ALA A 127 1.87 9.27 -11.37
C ALA A 127 2.07 10.38 -12.43
N GLU A 128 1.64 11.61 -12.13
CA GLU A 128 1.88 12.76 -13.00
C GLU A 128 3.39 13.00 -13.18
N ASP A 129 4.15 12.93 -12.10
CA ASP A 129 5.62 12.95 -12.08
C ASP A 129 6.16 11.70 -11.35
N PRO A 130 6.48 10.63 -12.09
CA PRO A 130 7.06 9.41 -11.53
C PRO A 130 8.39 9.61 -10.80
N ALA A 131 9.24 10.53 -11.28
CA ALA A 131 10.54 10.77 -10.68
C ALA A 131 10.41 11.52 -9.35
N ALA A 132 9.59 12.57 -9.30
CA ALA A 132 9.30 13.28 -8.06
C ALA A 132 8.68 12.34 -7.00
N THR A 133 7.65 11.57 -7.40
CA THR A 133 6.98 10.61 -6.51
C THR A 133 7.95 9.59 -5.93
N LEU A 134 8.85 9.04 -6.75
CA LEU A 134 9.83 8.06 -6.34
C LEU A 134 10.90 8.67 -5.41
N THR A 135 11.40 9.86 -5.72
CA THR A 135 12.36 10.60 -4.89
C THR A 135 11.79 10.90 -3.51
N GLU A 136 10.57 11.43 -3.44
CA GLU A 136 9.89 11.72 -2.17
C GLU A 136 9.68 10.47 -1.33
N THR A 137 9.22 9.39 -1.98
CA THR A 137 9.02 8.10 -1.34
C THR A 137 10.32 7.55 -0.77
N LEU A 138 11.41 7.57 -1.54
CA LEU A 138 12.71 7.07 -1.10
C LEU A 138 13.31 7.92 0.02
N ARG A 139 13.19 9.25 -0.04
CA ARG A 139 13.62 10.14 1.06
C ARG A 139 12.88 9.82 2.35
N ALA A 140 11.56 9.60 2.28
CA ALA A 140 10.75 9.21 3.43
C ALA A 140 11.13 7.82 3.97
N VAL A 141 11.44 6.86 3.10
CA VAL A 141 11.85 5.50 3.50
C VAL A 141 13.25 5.46 4.12
N LEU A 142 14.18 6.29 3.62
CA LEU A 142 15.56 6.39 4.10
C LEU A 142 15.69 7.24 5.38
N GLY A 143 14.63 7.95 5.78
CA GLY A 143 14.65 8.84 6.94
C GLY A 143 15.35 10.18 6.67
N SER A 144 15.56 10.52 5.40
CA SER A 144 16.21 11.77 4.95
C SER A 144 15.23 12.93 4.76
N GLY A 145 14.00 12.81 5.26
CA GLY A 145 12.98 13.86 5.24
C GLY A 145 12.64 14.31 6.65
N GLU A 146 12.75 15.62 6.90
CA GLU A 146 12.20 16.27 8.10
C GLU A 146 10.76 15.80 8.35
N GLY A 147 10.47 15.53 9.63
CA GLY A 147 9.28 14.78 10.04
C GLY A 147 7.96 15.38 9.57
N ALA A 148 7.23 14.62 8.75
CA ALA A 148 5.79 14.72 8.66
C ALA A 148 5.13 13.94 9.82
N LEU A 149 5.25 14.49 11.03
CA LEU A 149 4.32 14.18 12.12
C LEU A 149 3.07 15.04 11.92
N GLN A 150 2.08 14.51 11.20
CA GLN A 150 0.71 15.01 11.28
C GLN A 150 -0.23 13.84 11.64
N GLY A 151 -0.59 13.78 12.92
CA GLY A 151 -1.58 12.87 13.49
C GLY A 151 -1.89 13.33 14.90
N GLY A 152 -2.96 14.12 15.03
CA GLY A 152 -3.26 14.99 16.17
C GLY A 152 -3.33 14.30 17.53
N ARG A 153 -2.70 14.95 18.52
CA ARG A 153 -3.17 14.89 19.91
C ARG A 153 -3.94 16.16 20.17
N SER A 154 -5.26 16.08 20.02
CA SER A 154 -6.19 17.07 20.57
C SER A 154 -5.89 17.23 22.05
N SER A 155 -5.51 18.45 22.45
CA SER A 155 -5.30 18.83 23.84
C SER A 155 -6.63 18.80 24.58
N VAL A 156 -6.86 17.79 25.40
CA VAL A 156 -7.78 17.90 26.53
C VAL A 156 -6.94 18.38 27.71
N SER A 157 -7.02 19.68 28.02
CA SER A 157 -6.57 20.23 29.29
C SER A 157 -7.80 20.59 30.12
N ALA A 158 -7.80 20.05 31.33
CA ALA A 158 -8.86 20.06 32.31
C ALA A 158 -9.23 21.47 32.81
N ARG A 159 -10.51 21.68 33.13
CA ARG A 159 -10.92 22.43 34.33
C ARG A 159 -12.13 21.78 34.98
N ASP A 160 -11.85 21.34 36.19
CA ASP A 160 -12.72 20.89 37.26
C ASP A 160 -13.56 22.07 37.78
N ALA A 161 -14.86 21.85 38.05
CA ALA A 161 -15.67 22.64 38.98
C ALA A 161 -17.06 22.01 39.22
N SER A 162 -17.14 21.31 40.36
CA SER A 162 -18.23 21.35 41.35
C SER A 162 -19.60 20.72 41.05
N GLU A 163 -19.84 19.61 41.76
CA GLU A 163 -21.11 19.23 42.39
C GLU A 163 -21.89 20.43 42.95
N GLN A 164 -23.18 20.52 42.59
CA GLN A 164 -24.25 20.80 43.55
C GLN A 164 -25.50 20.00 43.21
N ASP A 165 -25.92 19.26 44.24
CA ASP A 165 -27.16 18.56 44.44
C ASP A 165 -28.39 19.48 44.40
N SER A 166 -29.51 18.89 43.96
CA SER A 166 -30.87 19.02 44.49
C SER A 166 -31.96 19.44 43.49
N GLY A 167 -32.99 18.60 43.44
CA GLY A 167 -34.37 19.07 43.32
C GLY A 167 -35.19 18.53 42.14
N GLY A 168 -36.12 17.62 42.45
CA GLY A 168 -37.47 17.73 41.88
C GLY A 168 -37.95 16.55 41.05
N ALA A 169 -38.47 15.53 41.73
CA ALA A 169 -39.45 14.60 41.17
C ALA A 169 -40.74 15.36 40.77
N SER A 170 -41.35 14.98 39.65
CA SER A 170 -42.80 15.06 39.42
C SER A 170 -43.20 14.10 38.30
N GLU A 171 -44.03 13.14 38.70
CA GLU A 171 -44.72 12.13 37.90
C GLU A 171 -45.79 12.72 36.95
N GLN A 172 -46.37 11.79 36.18
CA GLN A 172 -47.65 11.83 35.43
C GLN A 172 -47.48 12.33 33.99
N GLY A 173 -47.73 11.55 32.95
CA GLY A 173 -48.67 10.43 32.81
C GLY A 173 -49.68 10.82 31.74
N THR A 174 -49.82 10.01 30.69
CA THR A 174 -51.09 9.63 30.03
C THR A 174 -50.81 9.03 28.66
N ARG A 175 -51.42 7.86 28.47
CA ARG A 175 -51.51 7.05 27.25
C ARG A 175 -52.36 7.80 26.22
N ASP A 176 -52.07 7.63 24.93
CA ASP A 176 -53.15 7.25 24.00
C ASP A 176 -52.58 6.55 22.76
N ALA A 177 -53.32 5.53 22.34
CA ALA A 177 -53.08 4.66 21.22
C ALA A 177 -54.15 4.96 20.17
N SER A 178 -53.79 5.12 18.89
CA SER A 178 -54.68 4.94 17.73
C SER A 178 -53.81 4.92 16.48
N GLN A 179 -53.55 3.74 15.91
CA GLN A 179 -54.35 3.09 14.87
C GLN A 179 -54.31 3.75 13.48
N GLN A 180 -53.81 2.93 12.55
CA GLN A 180 -54.34 2.65 11.20
C GLN A 180 -54.19 3.68 10.08
N GLY A 181 -53.70 3.15 8.95
CA GLY A 181 -53.79 3.79 7.65
C GLY A 181 -53.05 3.04 6.54
N ALA A 182 -53.39 1.76 6.32
CA ALA A 182 -53.02 1.02 5.12
C ALA A 182 -53.94 1.42 3.95
N ARG A 183 -53.37 1.58 2.74
CA ARG A 183 -53.95 1.30 1.40
C ARG A 183 -52.96 1.85 0.36
N ALA A 184 -52.35 1.01 -0.47
CA ALA A 184 -52.88 0.32 -1.66
C ALA A 184 -52.57 1.14 -2.92
#